data_AF-A0AA35TIA9-F1
#
_entry.id   AF-A0AA35TIA9-F1
#
_cell.length_a   1.000
_cell.length_b   1.000
_cell.length_c   1.000
_cell.angle_alpha   90.00
_cell.angle_beta   90.00
_cell.angle_gamma   90.00
#
_symmetry.space_group_name_H-M   'P 1'
#
loop_
_entity.id
_entity.type
_entity.pdbx_description
1 polymer ?
#
loop_
_entity_poly.entity_id
_entity_poly.type
_entity_poly.pdbx_seq_one_letter_code
_entity_poly.pdbx_strand_id
1 'polypeptide(L)'
;MKRAGFMQKHLWVTPYDRDEIAATGPYPNQHPGGAGLPEYTRNDRAIEDTDLVVWYTLGYHHVPRPEDWPISPVAYCGFSLKPVGFFDTNPVLDVPPSHHANGHCHT
;
A
#
# COMPACT_ATOMS: atom_id res chain seq x y z
N MET A 1 0.05 20.21 6.45
CA MET A 1 1.15 19.65 5.63
C MET A 1 0.91 20.03 4.16
N LYS A 2 1.73 20.89 3.54
CA LYS A 2 1.41 21.49 2.22
C LYS A 2 1.88 20.67 1.01
N ARG A 3 3.09 20.12 1.04
CA ARG A 3 3.73 19.46 -0.13
C ARG A 3 3.45 17.96 -0.24
N ALA A 4 3.37 17.28 0.90
CA ALA A 4 3.09 15.84 0.98
C ALA A 4 1.70 15.62 1.61
N GLY A 5 0.67 16.18 0.98
CA GLY A 5 -0.70 16.11 1.50
C GLY A 5 -1.24 14.68 1.60
N PHE A 6 -0.76 13.76 0.75
CA PHE A 6 -1.09 12.33 0.81
C PHE A 6 -0.82 11.67 2.18
N MET A 7 0.11 12.21 2.97
CA MET A 7 0.41 11.66 4.31
C MET A 7 -0.63 12.02 5.38
N GLN A 8 -1.59 12.90 5.08
CA GLN A 8 -2.63 13.29 6.04
C GLN A 8 -3.66 12.19 6.30
N LYS A 9 -3.74 11.19 5.42
CA LYS A 9 -4.59 10.01 5.59
C LYS A 9 -3.81 8.77 5.18
N HIS A 10 -4.13 7.64 5.82
CA HIS A 10 -3.58 6.34 5.42
C HIS A 10 -4.20 5.81 4.13
N LEU A 11 -5.44 6.19 3.82
CA LEU A 11 -6.18 5.70 2.67
C LEU A 11 -6.85 6.88 1.95
N TRP A 12 -6.73 6.87 0.63
CA TRP A 12 -7.46 7.75 -0.28
C TRP A 12 -8.07 6.90 -1.40
N VAL A 13 -9.21 7.35 -1.90
CA VAL A 13 -9.89 6.72 -3.04
C VAL A 13 -10.26 7.83 -3.99
N THR A 14 -9.95 7.66 -5.27
CA THR A 14 -10.32 8.56 -6.35
C THR A 14 -10.97 7.76 -7.47
N PRO A 15 -11.93 8.32 -8.21
CA PRO A 15 -12.29 7.79 -9.51
C PRO A 15 -11.05 7.77 -10.41
N TYR A 16 -10.95 6.75 -11.25
CA TYR A 16 -9.85 6.63 -12.20
C TYR A 16 -9.78 7.86 -13.12
N ASP A 17 -8.59 8.42 -13.23
CA ASP A 17 -8.23 9.43 -14.22
C ASP A 17 -6.84 9.10 -14.73
N ARG A 18 -6.66 9.11 -16.05
CA ARG A 18 -5.43 8.68 -16.71
C ARG A 18 -4.24 9.58 -16.36
N ASP A 19 -4.48 10.85 -16.02
CA ASP A 19 -3.44 11.82 -15.72
C ASP A 19 -3.09 11.88 -14.22
N GLU A 20 -3.89 11.25 -13.36
CA GLU A 20 -3.73 11.21 -11.91
C GLU A 20 -2.85 10.03 -11.45
N ILE A 21 -1.56 10.02 -11.81
CA ILE A 21 -0.63 8.90 -11.51
C ILE A 21 0.28 9.10 -10.30
N ALA A 22 0.35 10.31 -9.73
CA ALA A 22 1.28 10.67 -8.68
C ALA A 22 0.58 11.30 -7.47
N ALA A 23 0.79 10.74 -6.28
CA ALA A 23 0.15 11.19 -5.05
C ALA A 23 0.50 12.64 -4.62
N THR A 24 1.59 13.19 -5.17
CA THR A 24 2.06 14.57 -4.96
C THR A 24 1.87 15.47 -6.20
N GLY A 25 1.26 14.96 -7.26
CA GLY A 25 1.24 15.58 -8.58
C GLY A 25 2.53 15.31 -9.38
N PRO A 26 2.54 15.67 -10.68
CA PRO A 26 3.61 15.32 -11.62
C PRO A 26 4.94 16.06 -11.39
N TYR A 27 4.91 17.23 -10.72
CA TYR A 27 6.09 18.08 -10.52
C TYR A 27 6.33 18.35 -9.02
N PRO A 28 6.83 17.36 -8.25
CA PRO A 28 6.97 17.49 -6.78
C PRO A 28 8.16 18.36 -6.33
N ASN A 29 9.19 18.48 -7.16
CA ASN A 29 10.39 19.23 -6.82
C ASN A 29 10.06 20.72 -6.64
N GLN A 30 10.40 21.28 -5.47
CA GLN A 30 10.13 22.67 -5.10
C GLN A 30 8.66 23.15 -5.26
N HIS A 31 7.70 22.24 -5.42
CA HIS A 31 6.28 22.59 -5.53
C HIS A 31 5.79 23.33 -4.27
N PRO A 32 5.00 24.41 -4.39
CA PRO A 32 4.50 25.17 -3.23
C PRO A 32 3.52 24.36 -2.36
N GLY A 33 2.92 23.31 -2.92
CA GLY A 33 2.02 22.36 -2.25
C GLY A 33 0.62 22.35 -2.84
N GLY A 34 -0.22 21.42 -2.38
CA GLY A 34 -1.63 21.32 -2.76
C GLY A 34 -1.96 20.45 -3.97
N ALA A 35 -0.96 20.03 -4.77
CA ALA A 35 -1.14 19.10 -5.89
C ALA A 35 -1.24 17.64 -5.42
N GLY A 36 -1.66 16.74 -6.32
CA GLY A 36 -1.79 15.31 -6.06
C GLY A 36 -3.09 14.98 -5.32
N LEU A 37 -3.06 14.05 -4.36
CA LEU A 37 -4.28 13.57 -3.68
C LEU A 37 -5.18 14.68 -3.09
N PRO A 38 -4.65 15.72 -2.42
CA PRO A 38 -5.49 16.83 -1.94
C PRO A 38 -6.23 17.58 -3.07
N GLU A 39 -5.69 17.60 -4.27
CA GLU A 39 -6.32 18.18 -5.46
C GLU A 39 -7.29 17.20 -6.11
N TYR A 40 -6.88 15.94 -6.31
CA TYR A 40 -7.67 14.89 -6.96
C TYR A 40 -8.98 14.61 -6.21
N THR A 41 -8.99 14.75 -4.88
CA THR A 41 -10.19 14.58 -4.04
C THR A 41 -10.95 15.87 -3.77
N ARG A 42 -10.50 17.04 -4.25
CA ARG A 42 -11.07 18.34 -3.86
C ARG A 42 -12.55 18.50 -4.24
N ASN A 43 -12.93 17.90 -5.35
CA ASN A 43 -14.28 18.03 -5.92
C ASN A 43 -15.27 16.96 -5.41
N ASP A 44 -14.86 16.12 -4.46
CA ASP A 44 -15.72 15.06 -3.88
C ASP A 44 -16.46 14.23 -4.95
N ARG A 45 -15.70 13.81 -5.97
CA ARG A 45 -16.24 13.05 -7.11
C ARG A 45 -16.83 11.72 -6.62
N ALA A 46 -17.96 11.31 -7.20
CA ALA A 46 -18.63 10.06 -6.86
C ALA A 46 -17.71 8.84 -7.07
N ILE A 47 -17.70 7.92 -6.11
CA ILE A 47 -16.86 6.71 -6.10
C ILE A 47 -17.68 5.39 -6.08
N GLU A 48 -19.00 5.48 -6.10
CA GLU A 48 -19.89 4.32 -6.13
C GLU A 48 -19.97 3.76 -7.55
N ASP A 49 -19.88 2.42 -7.68
CA ASP A 49 -20.05 1.67 -8.93
C ASP A 49 -19.29 2.24 -10.14
N THR A 50 -18.05 2.67 -9.92
CA THR A 50 -17.17 3.23 -10.96
C THR A 50 -15.76 2.66 -10.89
N ASP A 51 -14.93 2.97 -11.88
CA ASP A 51 -13.51 2.61 -11.87
C ASP A 51 -12.76 3.46 -10.84
N LEU A 52 -12.00 2.82 -9.96
CA LEU A 52 -11.39 3.43 -8.78
C LEU A 52 -9.88 3.17 -8.71
N VAL A 53 -9.19 4.16 -8.15
CA VAL A 53 -7.80 4.03 -7.70
C VAL A 53 -7.76 4.18 -6.19
N VAL A 54 -7.18 3.19 -5.52
CA VAL A 54 -6.91 3.20 -4.08
C VAL A 54 -5.46 3.60 -3.84
N TRP A 55 -5.26 4.60 -3.00
CA TRP A 55 -3.95 5.09 -2.61
C TRP A 55 -3.71 4.81 -1.13
N TYR A 56 -2.76 3.92 -0.84
CA TYR A 56 -2.42 3.53 0.54
C TYR A 56 -1.06 4.13 0.94
N THR A 57 -1.07 4.95 2.00
CA THR A 57 0.13 5.54 2.57
C THR A 57 0.66 4.64 3.69
N LEU A 58 1.75 3.94 3.39
CA LEU A 58 2.54 3.21 4.39
C LEU A 58 3.58 4.15 5.03
N GLY A 59 3.57 4.25 6.35
CA GLY A 59 4.48 5.11 7.11
C GLY A 59 5.33 4.32 8.10
N TYR A 60 6.57 4.75 8.30
CA TYR A 60 7.48 4.22 9.31
C TYR A 60 8.15 5.40 10.03
N HIS A 61 8.12 5.39 11.36
CA HIS A 61 8.83 6.37 12.18
C HIS A 61 10.15 5.76 12.65
N HIS A 62 11.25 6.14 12.01
CA HIS A 62 12.58 5.65 12.37
C HIS A 62 13.12 6.43 13.57
N VAL A 63 13.16 5.78 14.73
CA VAL A 63 13.92 6.25 15.90
C VAL A 63 15.27 5.53 15.88
N PRO A 64 16.38 6.23 15.57
CA PRO A 64 17.67 5.58 15.41
C PRO A 64 18.15 4.90 16.69
N ARG A 65 18.84 3.77 16.55
CA ARG A 65 19.45 3.01 17.65
C ARG A 65 20.94 2.77 17.38
N PRO A 66 21.77 2.50 18.40
CA PRO A 66 23.18 2.17 18.19
C PRO A 66 23.41 1.01 17.23
N GLU A 67 22.51 0.04 17.19
CA GLU A 67 22.57 -1.12 16.29
C GLU A 67 22.38 -0.75 14.81
N ASP A 68 21.86 0.45 14.52
CA ASP A 68 21.70 0.93 13.14
C ASP A 68 23.04 1.42 12.55
N TRP A 69 24.12 1.47 13.36
CA TRP A 69 25.47 1.88 12.98
C TRP A 69 26.46 0.69 12.99
N PRO A 70 27.40 0.61 12.03
CA PRO A 70 27.60 1.47 10.85
C PRO A 70 26.68 1.15 9.68
N ILE A 71 25.96 0.04 9.77
CA ILE A 71 25.06 -0.46 8.72
C ILE A 71 23.78 -0.90 9.41
N SER A 72 22.68 -0.28 9.02
CA SER A 72 21.36 -0.58 9.60
C SER A 72 20.87 -1.96 9.17
N PRO A 73 20.43 -2.83 10.11
CA PRO A 73 19.72 -4.05 9.78
C PRO A 73 18.38 -3.77 9.09
N VAL A 74 17.87 -4.77 8.37
CA VAL A 74 16.59 -4.66 7.64
C VAL A 74 15.43 -4.45 8.61
N ALA A 75 14.61 -3.44 8.33
CA ALA A 75 13.28 -3.26 8.93
C ALA A 75 12.20 -3.59 7.89
N TYR A 76 11.21 -4.41 8.28
CA TYR A 76 10.11 -4.80 7.39
C TYR A 76 8.87 -3.95 7.64
N CYS A 77 8.24 -3.51 6.56
CA CYS A 77 6.94 -2.85 6.58
C CYS A 77 6.17 -3.31 5.34
N GLY A 78 4.88 -3.59 5.47
CA GLY A 78 4.10 -4.08 4.33
C GLY A 78 2.62 -4.22 4.67
N PHE A 79 1.84 -4.57 3.66
CA PHE A 79 0.42 -4.86 3.76
C PHE A 79 0.07 -6.02 2.82
N SER A 80 -1.08 -6.63 3.05
CA SER A 80 -1.61 -7.71 2.19
C SER A 80 -2.98 -7.32 1.69
N LEU A 81 -3.21 -7.48 0.38
CA LEU A 81 -4.56 -7.50 -0.17
C LEU A 81 -5.05 -8.95 -0.13
N LYS A 82 -6.14 -9.18 0.60
CA LYS A 82 -6.73 -10.51 0.76
C LYS A 82 -8.09 -10.53 0.08
N PRO A 83 -8.43 -11.60 -0.66
CA PRO A 83 -9.78 -11.79 -1.16
C PRO A 83 -10.74 -11.92 0.04
N VAL A 84 -11.81 -11.13 0.06
CA VAL A 84 -12.89 -11.21 1.05
C VAL A 84 -14.20 -11.31 0.29
N GLY A 85 -14.88 -12.46 0.41
CA GLY A 85 -16.10 -12.72 -0.36
C GLY A 85 -15.88 -12.81 -1.88
N PHE A 86 -14.64 -12.99 -2.34
CA PHE A 86 -14.31 -13.06 -3.77
C PHE A 86 -14.49 -14.47 -4.34
N PHE A 87 -14.27 -15.51 -3.53
CA PHE A 87 -14.44 -16.91 -3.93
C PHE A 87 -15.54 -17.57 -3.10
N ASP A 88 -16.31 -18.47 -3.72
CA ASP A 88 -17.36 -19.23 -3.03
C ASP A 88 -16.78 -20.28 -2.06
N THR A 89 -15.56 -20.73 -2.32
CA THR A 89 -14.85 -21.72 -1.50
C THR A 89 -13.36 -21.38 -1.40
N ASN A 90 -12.60 -22.16 -0.63
CA ASN A 90 -11.16 -21.96 -0.50
C ASN A 90 -10.46 -22.12 -1.87
N PRO A 91 -9.81 -21.07 -2.41
CA PRO A 91 -9.24 -21.08 -3.76
C PRO A 91 -8.01 -21.98 -3.92
N VAL A 92 -7.46 -22.52 -2.82
CA VAL A 92 -6.27 -23.39 -2.86
C VAL A 92 -6.58 -24.83 -2.44
N LEU A 93 -7.85 -25.23 -2.44
CA LEU A 93 -8.28 -26.55 -1.97
C LEU A 93 -7.71 -27.71 -2.80
N ASP A 94 -7.45 -27.48 -4.08
CA ASP A 94 -6.92 -28.44 -5.04
C ASP A 94 -5.39 -28.43 -5.15
N VAL A 95 -4.70 -27.57 -4.39
CA VAL A 95 -3.25 -27.51 -4.37
C VAL A 95 -2.72 -28.73 -3.60
N PRO A 96 -1.89 -29.59 -4.24
CA PRO A 96 -1.33 -30.76 -3.56
C PRO A 96 -0.50 -30.35 -2.34
N PRO A 97 -0.51 -31.13 -1.25
CA PRO A 97 0.34 -30.86 -0.10
C PRO A 97 1.82 -30.95 -0.49
N SER A 98 2.67 -30.21 0.22
CA SER A 98 4.11 -30.32 0.01
C SER A 98 4.59 -31.73 0.34
N HIS A 99 5.46 -32.29 -0.52
CA HIS A 99 6.11 -33.57 -0.23
C HIS A 99 7.05 -33.38 0.96
N HIS A 100 6.76 -34.04 2.09
CA HIS A 100 7.70 -34.14 3.21
C HIS A 100 8.86 -35.06 2.81
N ALA A 101 9.90 -34.51 2.19
CA ALA A 101 11.19 -35.18 2.05
C ALA A 101 11.99 -35.01 3.34
N ASN A 102 11.57 -35.65 4.43
CA ASN A 102 12.42 -35.96 5.59
C ASN A 102 11.79 -37.10 6.39
N GLY A 103 12.56 -38.19 6.53
CA GLY A 103 12.17 -39.44 7.15
C GLY A 103 11.55 -39.26 8.54
N HIS A 104 10.39 -39.89 8.71
CA HIS A 104 9.79 -40.16 10.00
C HIS A 104 10.67 -41.18 10.73
N CYS A 105 11.28 -40.78 11.85
CA CYS A 105 11.61 -41.75 12.89
C CYS A 105 10.33 -41.97 13.71
N HIS A 106 9.73 -43.14 13.56
CA HIS A 106 8.81 -43.68 14.57
C HIS A 106 9.64 -44.05 15.82
N THR A 107 9.30 -43.47 16.95
CA THR A 107 9.53 -44.03 18.30
C THR A 107 8.31 -43.73 19.14
#